data_AF-A0A9E1SCG9-F1
#
_entry.id   AF-A0A9E1SCG9-F1
#
_cell.length_a   1.000
_cell.length_b   1.000
_cell.length_c   1.000
_cell.angle_alpha   90.00
_cell.angle_beta   90.00
_cell.angle_gamma   90.00
#
_symmetry.space_group_name_H-M   'P 1'
#
loop_
_entity.id
_entity.type
_entity.pdbx_description
1 polymer ?
#
loop_
_entity_poly.entity_id
_entity_poly.type
_entity_poly.pdbx_seq_one_letter_code
_entity_poly.pdbx_strand_id
1 'polypeptide(L)' 'MKKQLSFLFIVLASSCLLDAVSGEKNSSQSNVINGTDWMDTEGRRISAHEGELARF' A
#
# COMPACT_ATOMS: atom_id res chain seq x y z
N MET A 1 8.46 -42.34 5.86
CA MET A 1 7.72 -41.65 4.78
C MET A 1 6.85 -40.47 5.26
N LYS A 2 6.32 -40.46 6.50
CA LYS A 2 5.44 -39.38 7.00
C LYS A 2 6.07 -37.97 7.09
N LYS A 3 7.38 -37.88 7.34
CA LYS A 3 8.10 -36.58 7.46
C LYS A 3 8.27 -35.86 6.12
N GLN A 4 8.54 -36.61 5.04
CA GLN A 4 8.70 -36.04 3.69
C GLN A 4 7.38 -35.51 3.13
N LEU A 5 6.26 -36.20 3.42
CA LEU A 5 4.93 -35.76 3.03
C LEU A 5 4.54 -34.44 3.71
N SER A 6 4.90 -34.27 5.00
CA SER A 6 4.65 -33.04 5.74
C SER A 6 5.45 -31.84 5.21
N PHE A 7 6.68 -32.05 4.75
CA PHE A 7 7.50 -30.97 4.19
C PHE A 7 6.97 -30.47 2.84
N LEU A 8 6.47 -31.38 1.99
CA LEU A 8 5.90 -31.02 0.69
C LEU A 8 4.64 -30.15 0.85
N PHE A 9 3.79 -30.44 1.84
CA PHE A 9 2.59 -29.63 2.13
C PHE A 9 2.93 -28.22 2.66
N ILE A 10 4.01 -28.05 3.42
CA ILE A 10 4.42 -26.73 3.94
C ILE A 10 4.96 -25.84 2.81
N VAL A 11 5.75 -26.40 1.88
CA VAL A 11 6.25 -25.65 0.72
C VAL A 11 5.10 -25.25 -0.21
N LEU A 12 4.17 -26.17 -0.51
CA LEU A 12 3.01 -25.89 -1.36
C LEU A 12 2.10 -24.81 -0.75
N ALA A 13 1.86 -24.85 0.57
CA ALA A 13 1.04 -23.86 1.27
C ALA A 13 1.71 -22.47 1.35
N SER A 14 3.05 -22.42 1.45
CA SER A 14 3.79 -21.14 1.40
C SER A 14 3.71 -20.50 0.01
N SER A 15 3.85 -21.27 -1.07
CA SER A 15 3.77 -20.72 -2.43
C SER A 15 2.41 -20.11 -2.75
N CYS A 16 1.30 -20.70 -2.28
CA CYS A 16 -0.03 -20.13 -2.48
C CYS A 16 -0.32 -18.86 -1.65
N LEU A 17 0.38 -18.65 -0.54
CA LEU A 17 0.19 -17.47 0.33
C LEU A 17 0.96 -16.23 -0.17
N LEU A 18 2.05 -16.40 -0.93
CA LEU A 18 2.79 -15.27 -1.47
C LEU A 18 2.10 -14.59 -2.66
N ASP A 19 1.36 -15.34 -3.49
CA ASP A 19 0.61 -14.76 -4.61
C ASP A 19 -0.68 -14.04 -4.16
N ALA A 20 -1.25 -14.40 -3.00
CA ALA A 20 -2.42 -13.74 -2.42
C ALA A 20 -2.09 -12.43 -1.67
N VAL A 21 -0.83 -12.21 -1.30
CA VAL A 21 -0.34 -10.98 -0.64
C VAL A 21 0.29 -10.00 -1.64
N SER A 22 0.40 -10.37 -2.92
CA SER A 22 0.50 -9.37 -4.00
C SER A 22 -0.90 -8.91 -4.39
N GLY A 23 -1.70 -8.53 -3.39
CA GLY A 23 -2.89 -7.71 -3.58
C GLY A 23 -2.43 -6.43 -4.25
N GLU A 24 -2.54 -6.43 -5.58
CA GLU A 24 -2.77 -5.29 -6.44
C GLU A 24 -2.45 -3.98 -5.73
N LYS A 25 -1.21 -3.52 -5.89
CA LYS A 25 -0.92 -2.10 -5.73
C LYS A 25 -1.73 -1.39 -6.81
N ASN A 26 -3.03 -1.23 -6.57
CA ASN A 26 -3.82 -0.17 -7.13
C ASN A 26 -3.06 1.08 -6.73
N SER A 27 -2.22 1.51 -7.67
CA SER A 27 -1.39 2.69 -7.63
C SER A 27 -2.31 3.86 -7.36
N SER A 28 -2.51 4.12 -6.06
CA SER A 28 -2.80 5.39 -5.44
C SER A 28 -3.73 6.26 -6.27
N GLN A 29 -5.02 5.95 -6.23
CA GLN A 29 -6.00 7.01 -6.42
C GLN A 29 -5.66 8.07 -5.36
N SER A 30 -5.09 9.22 -5.76
CA SER A 30 -4.75 10.28 -4.82
C SER A 30 -6.05 10.86 -4.31
N ASN A 31 -6.56 10.28 -3.22
CA ASN A 31 -7.83 10.68 -2.69
C ASN A 31 -7.65 11.98 -1.90
N VAL A 32 -8.50 12.95 -2.20
CA VAL A 32 -8.56 14.21 -1.49
C VAL A 32 -9.62 14.06 -0.40
N ILE A 33 -9.20 14.08 0.87
CA ILE A 33 -10.10 13.99 2.02
C ILE A 33 -10.32 15.39 2.58
N ASN A 34 -11.53 15.92 2.41
CA ASN A 34 -11.89 17.24 2.91
C ASN A 34 -12.12 17.22 4.42
N GLY A 35 -11.76 18.31 5.12
CA GLY A 35 -11.97 18.47 6.57
C GLY A 35 -10.90 17.84 7.47
N THR A 36 -9.87 17.22 6.89
CA THR A 36 -8.71 16.69 7.63
C THR A 36 -7.46 17.52 7.36
N ASP A 37 -6.49 17.48 8.26
CA ASP A 37 -5.18 18.10 8.03
C ASP A 37 -4.44 17.42 6.86
N TRP A 38 -3.92 18.23 5.94
CA TRP A 38 -3.10 17.75 4.83
C TRP A 38 -1.63 17.94 5.12
N MET A 39 -0.83 16.95 4.74
CA MET A 39 0.60 16.90 4.99
C MET A 39 1.38 16.92 3.67
N ASP A 40 2.55 17.55 3.68
CA ASP A 40 3.51 17.48 2.58
C ASP A 40 4.24 16.13 2.56
N THR A 41 5.16 15.95 1.61
CA THR A 41 5.93 14.70 1.48
C THR A 41 6.92 14.46 2.62
N GLU A 42 7.17 15.46 3.46
CA GLU A 42 8.00 15.37 4.67
C GLU A 42 7.15 15.15 5.93
N GLY A 43 5.83 15.05 5.80
CA GLY A 43 4.90 14.86 6.91
C GLY A 43 4.58 16.14 7.69
N ARG A 44 4.92 17.32 7.15
CA ARG A 44 4.56 18.60 7.77
C ARG A 44 3.20 19.07 7.29
N ARG A 45 2.44 19.73 8.16
CA ARG A 45 1.15 20.32 7.79
C ARG A 45 1.33 21.36 6.70
N ILE A 46 0.56 21.24 5.63
CA ILE A 46 0.49 22.24 4.57
C ILE A 46 -0.22 23.49 5.12
N SER A 47 0.40 24.66 4.95
CA SER A 47 -0.16 25.96 5.32
C SER A 47 -0.10 26.90 4.12
N ALA A 48 -1.12 26.83 3.26
CA ALA A 48 -1.23 27.62 2.03
C ALA A 48 -2.66 28.17 1.87
N HIS A 49 -3.12 28.92 2.86
CA HIS A 49 -4.45 29.53 2.86
C HIS A 49 -4.56 30.62 1.78
N GLU A 50 -5.69 30.66 1.07
CA GLU A 50 -5.99 31.66 0.03
C GLU A 50 -4.97 31.73 -1.13
N GLY A 51 -4.21 30.64 -1.37
CA GLY A 51 -3.24 30.54 -2.47
C GLY A 51 -3.87 30.10 -3.80
N GLU A 52 -3.13 30.31 -4.91
CA GLU A 52 -3.50 29.84 -6.25
C GLU A 52 -2.52 28.76 -6.75
N LEU A 53 -3.03 27.81 -7.53
CA LEU A 53 -2.21 26.83 -8.25
C LEU A 53 -1.91 27.33 -9.66
N ALA A 54 -0.64 27.48 -10.01
CA ALA A 54 -0.20 27.85 -11.35
C ALA A 54 0.44 26.65 -12.08
N ARG A 55 0.34 26.65 -13.42
CA ARG A 55 1.04 25.70 -14.29
C ARG A 55 2.04 26.47 -15.15
N PHE A 56 3.25 25.94 -15.26
CA PHE A 56 4.37 26.53 -15.97
C PHE A 56 4.95 25.53 -16.96
#